data_AF-A0A9E1NBS5-F1
#
_entry.id   AF-A0A9E1NBS5-F1
#
_cell.length_a   1.000
_cell.length_b   1.000
_cell.length_c   1.000
_cell.angle_alpha   90.00
_cell.angle_beta   90.00
_cell.angle_gamma   90.00
#
_symmetry.space_group_name_H-M   'P 1'
#
loop_
_entity.id
_entity.type
_entity.pdbx_description
1 polymer ?
#
loop_
_entity_poly.entity_id
_entity_poly.type
_entity_poly.pdbx_seq_one_letter_code
_entity_poly.pdbx_strand_id
1 'polypeptide(L)'
;WTDSIARGALPHTKPTRPQGVERNIVVTVRDWLTEKHYLHDLISTDRRNPTVNAYGPLYGAAEFSTDAIPVLDPVKNVSWSFKGTVKEGTSYARASHAKAKPVMPSAYWGNEVIWNSKINAHNPMFDADGLVWFTARGRNAKNPSYCSKGSSHPSAALTPLRKSGRQLAVYDPKTKKYTLADTCFGTHHLQFGYGKNSGILYTSGGRSVFGWLDAKKFLKTGDAAASQGWSAMVLDINGNGKRDEGYVGAKGKVDPTRDKRINAGFYAVMPNPVDGSIWGTAGVFGGRGKVVRLDPGANPPATMLAEVYNVPKPGFGPRGGDIDSQGVVWVSLGSGHMGSFDRRKCKGPLNGPTATGDHCPEGWAFHQYPGPGFKGIGANSAESSYYSWVDQHNTFGLGKDVPMSTGNLNDGLIALKDGKMITLRVPYPMGFYAKGFDGRIDDPNGGWKGRGLWTTSGDRTPWFMEGGKGSKPLVVHFQIRPDPLAK
;
A
#
# COMPACT_ATOMS: atom_id res chain seq x y z
N TRP A 1 9.21 17.50 26.00
CA TRP A 1 10.37 16.77 25.44
C TRP A 1 11.42 17.74 24.92
N THR A 2 11.05 18.67 24.04
CA THR A 2 11.91 19.77 23.57
C THR A 2 12.57 20.54 24.72
N ASP A 3 11.83 20.90 25.77
CA ASP A 3 12.41 21.61 26.93
C ASP A 3 13.42 20.76 27.72
N SER A 4 13.26 19.43 27.70
CA SER A 4 14.21 18.52 28.35
C SER A 4 15.52 18.47 27.57
N ILE A 5 15.46 18.42 26.24
CA ILE A 5 16.65 18.51 25.38
C ILE A 5 17.32 19.87 25.55
N ALA A 6 16.55 20.96 25.59
CA ALA A 6 17.08 22.30 25.84
C ALA A 6 17.79 22.42 27.21
N ARG A 7 17.35 21.64 28.21
CA ARG A 7 18.01 21.50 29.51
C ARG A 7 19.15 20.47 29.55
N GLY A 8 19.58 19.93 28.40
CA GLY A 8 20.72 19.02 28.29
C GLY A 8 20.39 17.53 28.42
N ALA A 9 19.12 17.12 28.33
CA ALA A 9 18.77 15.70 28.30
C ALA A 9 19.34 15.03 27.05
N LEU A 10 20.06 13.91 27.24
CA LEU A 10 20.60 13.07 26.17
C LEU A 10 19.68 11.89 25.84
N PRO A 11 19.74 11.35 24.62
CA PRO A 11 19.13 10.05 24.32
C PRO A 11 19.62 8.99 25.32
N HIS A 12 18.69 8.21 25.85
CA HIS A 12 18.99 7.16 26.84
C HIS A 12 19.51 5.87 26.19
N THR A 13 19.53 5.80 24.87
CA THR A 13 20.02 4.68 24.07
C THR A 13 21.11 5.16 23.13
N LYS A 14 22.14 4.33 22.97
CA LYS A 14 23.23 4.55 22.02
C LYS A 14 22.84 3.93 20.67
N PRO A 15 22.86 4.68 19.56
CA PRO A 15 22.64 4.11 18.23
C PRO A 15 23.69 3.04 17.91
N THR A 16 23.25 1.92 17.32
CA THR A 16 24.14 0.85 16.87
C THR A 16 24.75 1.20 15.51
N ARG A 17 26.02 0.84 15.30
CA ARG A 17 26.67 0.90 13.98
C ARG A 17 26.19 -0.26 13.10
N PRO A 18 26.20 -0.13 11.76
CA PRO A 18 25.89 -1.24 10.87
C PRO A 18 26.72 -2.49 11.17
N GLN A 19 26.07 -3.65 11.19
CA GLN A 19 26.71 -4.94 11.45
C GLN A 19 26.40 -5.97 10.36
N GLY A 20 27.33 -6.92 10.17
CA GLY A 20 27.16 -8.00 9.19
C GLY A 20 26.80 -7.46 7.81
N VAL A 21 25.71 -7.99 7.24
CA VAL A 21 25.24 -7.68 5.89
C VAL A 21 24.81 -6.22 5.70
N GLU A 22 24.50 -5.48 6.78
CA GLU A 22 24.18 -4.04 6.69
C GLU A 22 25.34 -3.22 6.14
N ARG A 23 26.58 -3.73 6.23
CA ARG A 23 27.79 -3.08 5.69
C ARG A 23 27.95 -3.26 4.18
N ASN A 24 27.18 -4.16 3.58
CA ASN A 24 27.30 -4.49 2.17
C ASN A 24 26.35 -3.68 1.28
N ILE A 25 25.48 -2.87 1.88
CA ILE A 25 24.44 -2.12 1.20
C ILE A 25 25.06 -1.01 0.35
N VAL A 26 24.59 -0.91 -0.89
CA VAL A 26 24.86 0.21 -1.79
C VAL A 26 23.57 1.00 -1.94
N VAL A 27 23.65 2.31 -1.72
CA VAL A 27 22.52 3.23 -1.82
C VAL A 27 22.83 4.24 -2.93
N THR A 28 22.01 4.28 -3.97
CA THR A 28 22.06 5.35 -4.98
C THR A 28 20.86 6.27 -4.80
N VAL A 29 21.11 7.54 -4.47
CA VAL A 29 20.09 8.56 -4.23
C VAL A 29 20.06 9.52 -5.42
N ARG A 30 18.86 9.85 -5.89
CA ARG A 30 18.63 10.83 -6.97
C ARG A 30 17.50 11.77 -6.60
N ASP A 31 17.64 13.03 -6.99
CA ASP A 31 16.53 13.97 -7.01
C ASP A 31 15.51 13.57 -8.09
N TRP A 32 14.24 13.78 -7.80
CA TRP A 32 13.15 13.52 -8.73
C TRP A 32 12.02 14.54 -8.59
N LEU A 33 11.30 14.78 -9.68
CA LEU A 33 10.22 15.79 -9.76
C LEU A 33 10.74 17.22 -9.49
N THR A 34 10.04 18.04 -8.71
CA THR A 34 10.36 19.45 -8.50
C THR A 34 10.26 19.84 -7.03
N GLU A 35 10.89 20.96 -6.66
CA GLU A 35 11.00 21.45 -5.28
C GLU A 35 9.65 21.76 -4.59
N LYS A 36 8.55 21.85 -5.34
CA LYS A 36 7.21 22.20 -4.82
C LYS A 36 6.34 21.00 -4.51
N HIS A 37 6.69 19.83 -5.05
CA HIS A 37 5.77 18.71 -5.12
C HIS A 37 6.22 17.56 -4.24
N TYR A 38 5.24 16.77 -3.83
CA TYR A 38 5.41 15.57 -3.05
C TYR A 38 5.47 14.36 -3.96
N LEU A 39 6.23 13.35 -3.59
CA LEU A 39 6.24 12.06 -4.27
C LEU A 39 5.89 10.96 -3.28
N HIS A 40 4.76 10.29 -3.50
CA HIS A 40 4.25 9.29 -2.57
C HIS A 40 4.86 7.91 -2.84
N ASP A 41 4.57 7.33 -4.00
CA ASP A 41 4.95 5.97 -4.37
C ASP A 41 5.70 5.93 -5.70
N LEU A 42 6.36 4.80 -5.96
CA LEU A 42 6.83 4.40 -7.28
C LEU A 42 6.47 2.94 -7.57
N ILE A 43 6.63 2.54 -8.82
CA ILE A 43 6.70 1.15 -9.24
C ILE A 43 7.88 0.94 -10.19
N SER A 44 8.53 -0.21 -10.06
CA SER A 44 9.68 -0.60 -10.87
C SER A 44 9.37 -1.75 -11.81
N THR A 45 8.45 -2.66 -11.46
CA THR A 45 8.07 -3.81 -12.29
C THR A 45 6.76 -4.45 -11.82
N ASP A 46 6.29 -5.50 -12.51
CA ASP A 46 5.20 -6.33 -11.99
C ASP A 46 5.79 -7.26 -10.94
N ARG A 47 5.40 -7.08 -9.68
CA ARG A 47 5.93 -7.86 -8.57
C ARG A 47 5.81 -9.37 -8.74
N ARG A 48 4.83 -9.86 -9.52
CA ARG A 48 4.58 -11.29 -9.76
C ARG A 48 5.60 -11.90 -10.71
N ASN A 49 6.23 -11.05 -11.52
CA ASN A 49 7.34 -11.39 -12.40
C ASN A 49 8.30 -10.18 -12.47
N PRO A 50 9.28 -10.11 -11.55
CA PRO A 50 10.08 -8.90 -11.34
C PRO A 50 11.07 -8.56 -12.45
N THR A 51 11.03 -9.26 -13.59
CA THR A 51 11.81 -8.98 -14.80
C THR A 51 11.00 -8.30 -15.90
N VAL A 52 9.69 -8.11 -15.74
CA VAL A 52 8.79 -7.55 -16.78
C VAL A 52 9.27 -6.19 -17.30
N ASN A 53 9.89 -5.39 -16.42
CA ASN A 53 10.39 -4.06 -16.72
C ASN A 53 11.89 -3.94 -16.43
N ALA A 54 12.64 -5.02 -16.68
CA ALA A 54 14.10 -5.05 -16.55
C ALA A 54 14.74 -3.89 -17.34
N TYR A 55 15.64 -3.15 -16.68
CA TYR A 55 16.29 -1.93 -17.17
C TYR A 55 15.35 -0.80 -17.59
N GLY A 56 14.04 -0.95 -17.34
CA GLY A 56 13.04 0.00 -17.78
C GLY A 56 12.89 1.22 -16.88
N PRO A 57 12.09 2.20 -17.29
CA PRO A 57 11.78 3.37 -16.48
C PRO A 57 10.94 3.03 -15.24
N LEU A 58 11.10 3.82 -14.19
CA LEU A 58 10.26 3.81 -12.98
C LEU A 58 9.15 4.84 -13.13
N TYR A 59 7.97 4.53 -12.58
CA TYR A 59 6.80 5.41 -12.63
C TYR A 59 6.39 5.81 -11.22
N GLY A 60 6.27 7.11 -10.96
CA GLY A 60 5.94 7.65 -9.65
C GLY A 60 4.51 8.18 -9.55
N ALA A 61 4.03 8.40 -8.32
CA ALA A 61 2.74 9.02 -8.06
C ALA A 61 2.86 10.13 -7.00
N ALA A 62 2.46 11.34 -7.38
CA ALA A 62 2.66 12.56 -6.60
C ALA A 62 1.43 12.95 -5.77
N GLU A 63 0.82 11.98 -5.06
CA GLU A 63 -0.47 12.09 -4.38
C GLU A 63 -0.85 13.52 -3.92
N PHE A 64 -2.00 14.03 -4.36
CA PHE A 64 -2.50 15.40 -4.13
C PHE A 64 -1.63 16.57 -4.63
N SER A 65 -0.34 16.43 -4.88
CA SER A 65 0.52 17.58 -5.14
C SER A 65 0.46 18.09 -6.58
N THR A 66 0.45 17.22 -7.58
CA THR A 66 0.42 17.64 -9.00
C THR A 66 -0.30 16.63 -9.91
N ASP A 67 -0.66 17.07 -11.12
CA ASP A 67 -1.17 16.21 -12.20
C ASP A 67 -0.05 15.63 -13.08
N ALA A 68 1.19 16.06 -12.86
CA ALA A 68 2.36 15.46 -13.48
C ALA A 68 2.66 14.09 -12.84
N ILE A 69 2.74 13.06 -13.67
CA ILE A 69 3.16 11.71 -13.30
C ILE A 69 4.65 11.60 -13.66
N PRO A 70 5.55 11.54 -12.66
CA PRO A 70 6.98 11.50 -12.92
C PRO A 70 7.44 10.13 -13.41
N VAL A 71 8.44 10.16 -14.28
CA VAL A 71 9.12 8.98 -14.83
C VAL A 71 10.62 9.18 -14.66
N LEU A 72 11.34 8.12 -14.26
CA LEU A 72 12.80 8.09 -14.17
C LEU A 72 13.33 6.92 -14.98
N ASP A 73 14.21 7.17 -15.95
CA ASP A 73 15.05 6.14 -16.56
C ASP A 73 16.35 6.05 -15.76
N PRO A 74 16.53 5.00 -14.92
CA PRO A 74 17.70 4.88 -14.07
C PRO A 74 18.97 4.49 -14.83
N VAL A 75 18.85 3.96 -16.05
CA VAL A 75 19.99 3.55 -16.88
C VAL A 75 20.59 4.76 -17.57
N LYS A 76 19.74 5.61 -18.15
CA LYS A 76 20.18 6.86 -18.80
C LYS A 76 20.34 8.02 -17.81
N ASN A 77 19.89 7.84 -16.58
CA ASN A 77 19.88 8.86 -15.52
C ASN A 77 19.14 10.14 -15.95
N VAL A 78 17.98 9.98 -16.60
CA VAL A 78 17.12 11.08 -17.05
C VAL A 78 15.70 10.92 -16.51
N SER A 79 15.06 12.04 -16.19
CA SER A 79 13.68 12.05 -15.71
C SER A 79 12.80 12.99 -16.53
N TRP A 80 11.53 12.63 -16.68
CA TRP A 80 10.51 13.47 -17.31
C TRP A 80 9.18 13.29 -16.59
N SER A 81 8.11 13.90 -17.10
CA SER A 81 6.76 13.65 -16.62
C SER A 81 5.78 13.67 -17.78
N PHE A 82 4.68 12.94 -17.63
CA PHE A 82 3.49 13.10 -18.47
C PHE A 82 2.32 13.56 -17.62
N LYS A 83 1.29 14.14 -18.23
CA LYS A 83 0.13 14.65 -17.49
C LYS A 83 -0.99 13.62 -17.49
N GLY A 84 -1.45 13.23 -16.30
CA GLY A 84 -2.68 12.44 -16.18
C GLY A 84 -3.90 13.28 -16.58
N THR A 85 -4.96 12.63 -17.07
CA THR A 85 -6.19 13.33 -17.50
C THR A 85 -7.36 13.02 -16.57
N VAL A 86 -8.30 13.96 -16.49
CA VAL A 86 -9.58 13.85 -15.78
C VAL A 86 -10.72 14.28 -16.71
N LYS A 87 -11.95 13.88 -16.40
CA LYS A 87 -13.14 14.41 -17.09
C LYS A 87 -13.24 15.92 -16.84
N GLU A 88 -13.75 16.64 -17.83
CA GLU A 88 -14.02 18.08 -17.73
C GLU A 88 -14.85 18.42 -16.49
N GLY A 89 -14.60 19.59 -15.90
CA GLY A 89 -15.29 20.03 -14.67
C GLY A 89 -14.85 19.31 -13.38
N THR A 90 -13.86 18.42 -13.44
CA THR A 90 -13.28 17.82 -12.23
C THR A 90 -12.56 18.88 -11.40
N SER A 91 -12.95 19.01 -10.14
CA SER A 91 -12.36 19.97 -9.20
C SER A 91 -10.97 19.53 -8.71
N TYR A 92 -10.19 20.44 -8.13
CA TYR A 92 -8.95 20.07 -7.43
C TYR A 92 -9.22 19.08 -6.30
N ALA A 93 -8.39 18.03 -6.24
CA ALA A 93 -8.39 17.07 -5.15
C ALA A 93 -7.69 17.69 -3.93
N ARG A 94 -8.20 17.39 -2.74
CA ARG A 94 -7.63 17.85 -1.48
C ARG A 94 -7.72 16.75 -0.44
N ALA A 95 -6.70 16.62 0.39
CA ALA A 95 -6.78 15.80 1.58
C ALA A 95 -7.86 16.37 2.52
N SER A 96 -8.53 15.51 3.29
CA SER A 96 -9.66 15.92 4.15
C SER A 96 -9.30 17.00 5.19
N HIS A 97 -8.04 17.07 5.60
CA HIS A 97 -7.51 18.06 6.53
C HIS A 97 -6.93 19.31 5.85
N ALA A 98 -6.81 19.32 4.51
CA ALA A 98 -6.24 20.43 3.77
C ALA A 98 -7.28 21.52 3.47
N LYS A 99 -6.91 22.79 3.67
CA LYS A 99 -7.72 23.95 3.27
C LYS A 99 -7.43 24.33 1.81
N ALA A 100 -8.33 25.13 1.22
CA ALA A 100 -8.22 25.57 -0.16
C ALA A 100 -7.06 26.54 -0.41
N LYS A 101 -6.69 27.29 0.62
CA LYS A 101 -5.62 28.28 0.65
C LYS A 101 -4.81 28.06 1.94
N PRO A 102 -3.53 28.47 1.98
CA PRO A 102 -2.76 28.50 3.21
C PRO A 102 -3.51 29.26 4.31
N VAL A 103 -3.53 28.72 5.53
CA VAL A 103 -4.14 29.39 6.69
C VAL A 103 -3.28 30.55 7.19
N MET A 104 -1.97 30.49 6.93
CA MET A 104 -0.99 31.54 7.12
C MET A 104 0.04 31.46 5.98
N PRO A 105 0.78 32.56 5.68
CA PRO A 105 1.84 32.51 4.69
C PRO A 105 2.89 31.44 5.02
N SER A 106 3.25 30.63 4.03
CA SER A 106 4.40 29.74 4.10
C SER A 106 5.70 30.55 4.16
N ALA A 107 6.64 30.14 5.01
CA ALA A 107 7.97 30.74 5.07
C ALA A 107 8.76 30.62 3.74
N TYR A 108 8.36 29.72 2.84
CA TYR A 108 9.07 29.42 1.59
C TYR A 108 8.36 29.94 0.35
N TRP A 109 7.02 29.92 0.39
CA TRP A 109 6.14 30.15 -0.77
C TRP A 109 5.09 31.25 -0.53
N GLY A 110 5.11 31.91 0.63
CA GLY A 110 4.11 32.91 0.99
C GLY A 110 2.69 32.35 0.91
N ASN A 111 1.81 33.04 0.17
CA ASN A 111 0.41 32.65 -0.02
C ASN A 111 0.18 31.73 -1.24
N GLU A 112 1.23 31.26 -1.90
CA GLU A 112 1.12 30.40 -3.09
C GLU A 112 0.50 29.02 -2.75
N VAL A 113 -0.47 28.58 -3.55
CA VAL A 113 -1.02 27.21 -3.50
C VAL A 113 -0.20 26.32 -4.43
N ILE A 114 0.84 25.69 -3.87
CA ILE A 114 1.78 24.85 -4.61
C ILE A 114 1.24 23.46 -4.97
N TRP A 115 0.17 23.00 -4.31
CA TRP A 115 -0.46 21.71 -4.60
C TRP A 115 -1.80 21.90 -5.29
N ASN A 116 -1.90 21.40 -6.52
CA ASN A 116 -3.00 21.70 -7.42
C ASN A 116 -3.47 20.48 -8.22
N SER A 117 -3.28 19.26 -7.70
CA SER A 117 -3.70 18.05 -8.41
C SER A 117 -5.22 17.98 -8.55
N LYS A 118 -5.70 17.54 -9.71
CA LYS A 118 -7.05 17.01 -9.95
C LYS A 118 -7.05 15.49 -9.97
N ILE A 119 -6.02 14.86 -10.57
CA ILE A 119 -5.95 13.41 -10.77
C ILE A 119 -5.74 12.65 -9.46
N ASN A 120 -5.05 13.26 -8.48
CA ASN A 120 -4.71 12.61 -7.21
C ASN A 120 -4.22 11.16 -7.39
N ALA A 121 -3.23 10.97 -8.27
CA ALA A 121 -2.66 9.68 -8.61
C ALA A 121 -1.93 9.10 -7.38
N HIS A 122 -2.08 7.80 -7.18
CA HIS A 122 -1.52 7.10 -6.03
C HIS A 122 -1.27 5.62 -6.40
N ASN A 123 -0.27 5.02 -5.76
CA ASN A 123 0.08 3.61 -5.84
C ASN A 123 0.12 3.02 -7.26
N PRO A 124 1.12 3.38 -8.08
CA PRO A 124 1.26 2.79 -9.41
C PRO A 124 1.60 1.30 -9.30
N MET A 125 1.11 0.45 -10.21
CA MET A 125 1.47 -0.97 -10.32
C MET A 125 1.58 -1.38 -11.78
N PHE A 126 2.58 -2.18 -12.12
CA PHE A 126 2.64 -2.81 -13.43
C PHE A 126 1.72 -4.03 -13.51
N ASP A 127 1.16 -4.26 -14.69
CA ASP A 127 0.66 -5.58 -15.07
C ASP A 127 1.71 -6.38 -15.84
N ALA A 128 1.35 -7.63 -16.19
CA ALA A 128 2.25 -8.57 -16.86
C ALA A 128 2.63 -8.16 -18.28
N ASP A 129 1.88 -7.23 -18.89
CA ASP A 129 2.11 -6.74 -20.26
C ASP A 129 2.94 -5.43 -20.28
N GLY A 130 3.32 -4.94 -19.09
CA GLY A 130 4.10 -3.71 -18.93
C GLY A 130 3.25 -2.44 -18.94
N LEU A 131 1.94 -2.52 -18.73
CA LEU A 131 1.09 -1.34 -18.53
C LEU A 131 1.14 -0.88 -17.08
N VAL A 132 1.06 0.43 -16.86
CA VAL A 132 1.14 1.04 -15.54
C VAL A 132 -0.24 1.47 -15.08
N TRP A 133 -0.75 0.81 -14.06
CA TRP A 133 -2.05 1.07 -13.44
C TRP A 133 -1.90 1.99 -12.25
N PHE A 134 -2.87 2.89 -12.05
CA PHE A 134 -2.89 3.84 -10.94
C PHE A 134 -4.25 3.80 -10.27
N THR A 135 -4.27 4.02 -8.95
CA THR A 135 -5.46 4.64 -8.37
C THR A 135 -5.42 6.12 -8.70
N ALA A 136 -6.42 6.61 -9.43
CA ALA A 136 -6.47 7.99 -9.86
C ALA A 136 -7.92 8.45 -9.97
N ARG A 137 -8.17 9.69 -9.62
CA ARG A 137 -9.46 10.33 -9.77
C ARG A 137 -9.66 10.70 -11.23
N GLY A 138 -10.71 10.15 -11.83
CA GLY A 138 -11.15 10.52 -13.17
C GLY A 138 -12.29 11.53 -13.17
N ARG A 139 -12.99 11.71 -12.04
CA ARG A 139 -14.17 12.57 -11.93
C ARG A 139 -14.47 13.07 -10.51
N ASN A 140 -15.46 13.96 -10.39
CA ASN A 140 -16.07 14.32 -9.11
C ASN A 140 -16.83 13.15 -8.47
N ALA A 141 -17.16 13.30 -7.18
CA ALA A 141 -17.58 12.17 -6.34
C ALA A 141 -18.88 11.47 -6.76
N LYS A 142 -19.78 12.14 -7.51
CA LYS A 142 -21.06 11.57 -7.94
C LYS A 142 -20.82 10.40 -8.88
N ASN A 143 -21.37 9.23 -8.54
CA ASN A 143 -21.28 8.04 -9.40
C ASN A 143 -22.24 8.11 -10.60
N PRO A 144 -21.90 7.40 -11.70
CA PRO A 144 -22.84 7.06 -12.76
C PRO A 144 -24.11 6.37 -12.22
N SER A 145 -25.21 6.48 -12.98
CA SER A 145 -26.51 5.88 -12.62
C SER A 145 -26.43 4.37 -12.46
N TYR A 146 -25.61 3.67 -13.26
CA TYR A 146 -25.46 2.22 -13.19
C TYR A 146 -24.83 1.72 -11.87
N CYS A 147 -24.23 2.59 -11.06
CA CYS A 147 -23.74 2.24 -9.73
C CYS A 147 -24.86 2.22 -8.66
N SER A 148 -26.04 2.75 -8.97
CA SER A 148 -27.12 3.00 -8.02
C SER A 148 -28.18 1.90 -8.03
N LYS A 149 -29.06 1.91 -7.01
CA LYS A 149 -30.18 0.96 -6.88
C LYS A 149 -31.07 1.04 -8.13
N GLY A 150 -31.53 -0.12 -8.62
CA GLY A 150 -32.38 -0.23 -9.81
C GLY A 150 -31.61 -0.40 -11.12
N SER A 151 -30.27 -0.37 -11.09
CA SER A 151 -29.45 -0.78 -12.23
C SER A 151 -29.41 -2.30 -12.39
N SER A 152 -29.18 -2.77 -13.62
CA SER A 152 -28.87 -4.16 -13.96
C SER A 152 -27.46 -4.61 -13.57
N HIS A 153 -26.59 -3.71 -13.09
CA HIS A 153 -25.24 -4.09 -12.66
C HIS A 153 -25.32 -5.02 -11.41
N PRO A 154 -24.77 -6.25 -11.44
CA PRO A 154 -24.93 -7.22 -10.35
C PRO A 154 -24.54 -6.70 -8.97
N SER A 155 -23.40 -6.02 -8.87
CA SER A 155 -22.96 -5.38 -7.62
C SER A 155 -23.86 -4.24 -7.15
N ALA A 156 -24.48 -3.48 -8.06
CA ALA A 156 -25.37 -2.38 -7.70
C ALA A 156 -26.72 -2.90 -7.18
N ALA A 157 -27.19 -4.03 -7.70
CA ALA A 157 -28.39 -4.71 -7.19
C ALA A 157 -28.21 -5.13 -5.72
N LEU A 158 -27.04 -5.68 -5.38
CA LEU A 158 -26.76 -6.15 -4.01
C LEU A 158 -26.28 -5.05 -3.06
N THR A 159 -25.49 -4.09 -3.53
CA THR A 159 -24.84 -3.09 -2.68
C THR A 159 -24.65 -1.77 -3.45
N PRO A 160 -25.71 -0.97 -3.65
CA PRO A 160 -25.65 0.23 -4.47
C PRO A 160 -24.73 1.32 -3.87
N LEU A 161 -24.04 2.06 -4.75
CA LEU A 161 -23.07 3.10 -4.40
C LEU A 161 -23.38 4.41 -5.11
N ARG A 162 -23.64 5.48 -4.34
CA ARG A 162 -23.93 6.81 -4.89
C ARG A 162 -22.69 7.67 -5.15
N LYS A 163 -21.55 7.34 -4.54
CA LYS A 163 -20.33 8.14 -4.61
C LYS A 163 -19.07 7.27 -4.63
N SER A 164 -18.03 7.75 -5.32
CA SER A 164 -16.65 7.23 -5.32
C SER A 164 -15.66 8.40 -5.20
N GLY A 165 -14.56 8.22 -4.47
CA GLY A 165 -13.57 9.28 -4.24
C GLY A 165 -12.46 9.32 -5.29
N ARG A 166 -11.74 8.19 -5.44
CA ARG A 166 -10.65 7.95 -6.40
C ARG A 166 -11.03 6.70 -7.19
N GLN A 167 -10.76 6.66 -8.50
CA GLN A 167 -11.08 5.56 -9.41
C GLN A 167 -9.77 4.87 -9.87
N LEU A 168 -9.74 4.28 -11.07
CA LEU A 168 -8.55 3.68 -11.66
C LEU A 168 -8.17 4.38 -12.96
N ALA A 169 -6.90 4.25 -13.33
CA ALA A 169 -6.41 4.61 -14.65
C ALA A 169 -5.29 3.65 -15.06
N VAL A 170 -5.05 3.56 -16.36
CA VAL A 170 -3.94 2.80 -16.95
C VAL A 170 -3.18 3.67 -17.95
N TYR A 171 -1.86 3.58 -17.90
CA TYR A 171 -0.95 4.19 -18.84
C TYR A 171 -0.23 3.09 -19.62
N ASP A 172 -0.21 3.22 -20.94
CA ASP A 172 0.59 2.36 -21.81
C ASP A 172 1.90 3.09 -22.17
N PRO A 173 3.06 2.64 -21.67
CA PRO A 173 4.35 3.23 -22.02
C PRO A 173 4.69 3.21 -23.51
N LYS A 174 4.20 2.22 -24.27
CA LYS A 174 4.51 2.04 -25.69
C LYS A 174 3.74 3.06 -26.53
N THR A 175 2.44 3.19 -26.29
CA THR A 175 1.58 4.12 -27.04
C THR A 175 1.46 5.50 -26.40
N LYS A 176 1.97 5.67 -25.17
CA LYS A 176 1.86 6.88 -24.34
C LYS A 176 0.41 7.27 -24.03
N LYS A 177 -0.53 6.32 -24.12
CA LYS A 177 -1.96 6.56 -23.89
C LYS A 177 -2.30 6.40 -22.41
N TYR A 178 -2.94 7.41 -21.84
CA TYR A 178 -3.52 7.38 -20.49
C TYR A 178 -5.05 7.21 -20.59
N THR A 179 -5.59 6.17 -19.97
CA THR A 179 -7.01 5.80 -20.05
C THR A 179 -7.62 5.68 -18.65
N LEU A 180 -8.76 6.35 -18.42
CA LEU A 180 -9.49 6.26 -17.16
C LEU A 180 -10.37 5.00 -17.13
N ALA A 181 -10.30 4.25 -16.03
CA ALA A 181 -11.23 3.18 -15.69
C ALA A 181 -12.18 3.68 -14.58
N ASP A 182 -13.38 4.11 -14.98
CA ASP A 182 -14.35 4.78 -14.10
C ASP A 182 -15.07 3.80 -13.17
N THR A 183 -14.49 3.52 -11.99
CA THR A 183 -15.06 2.60 -11.00
C THR A 183 -16.15 3.24 -10.12
N CYS A 184 -17.15 2.45 -9.75
CA CYS A 184 -18.24 2.80 -8.83
C CYS A 184 -17.80 2.85 -7.37
N PHE A 185 -16.75 2.13 -7.00
CA PHE A 185 -16.15 2.13 -5.67
C PHE A 185 -14.93 3.05 -5.61
N GLY A 186 -14.59 3.49 -4.40
CA GLY A 186 -13.36 4.25 -4.15
C GLY A 186 -12.13 3.33 -4.10
N THR A 187 -10.98 3.85 -4.50
CA THR A 187 -9.71 3.11 -4.55
C THR A 187 -8.61 3.77 -3.71
N HIS A 188 -7.61 2.99 -3.27
CA HIS A 188 -6.42 3.51 -2.58
C HIS A 188 -5.13 2.76 -2.95
N HIS A 189 -4.83 1.61 -2.35
CA HIS A 189 -3.79 0.72 -2.85
C HIS A 189 -4.41 -0.27 -3.85
N LEU A 190 -3.64 -0.73 -4.82
CA LEU A 190 -4.03 -1.74 -5.80
C LEU A 190 -2.98 -2.84 -5.91
N GLN A 191 -3.42 -4.05 -6.20
CA GLN A 191 -2.56 -5.20 -6.48
C GLN A 191 -3.26 -6.13 -7.47
N PHE A 192 -2.50 -6.74 -8.37
CA PHE A 192 -3.02 -7.79 -9.24
C PHE A 192 -3.10 -9.14 -8.52
N GLY A 193 -4.10 -9.94 -8.89
CA GLY A 193 -4.20 -11.33 -8.47
C GLY A 193 -3.09 -12.23 -9.03
N TYR A 194 -3.07 -13.47 -8.56
CA TYR A 194 -2.16 -14.53 -9.00
C TYR A 194 -2.92 -15.62 -9.77
N GLY A 195 -2.18 -16.45 -10.51
CA GLY A 195 -2.73 -17.62 -11.21
C GLY A 195 -3.91 -17.27 -12.12
N LYS A 196 -5.05 -17.95 -11.92
CA LYS A 196 -6.29 -17.71 -12.69
C LYS A 196 -6.84 -16.29 -12.54
N ASN A 197 -6.50 -15.60 -11.45
CA ASN A 197 -6.92 -14.23 -11.16
C ASN A 197 -5.89 -13.18 -11.62
N SER A 198 -4.89 -13.56 -12.42
CA SER A 198 -3.82 -12.66 -12.87
C SER A 198 -4.29 -11.45 -13.69
N GLY A 199 -5.47 -11.53 -14.31
CA GLY A 199 -6.13 -10.41 -15.00
C GLY A 199 -7.01 -9.54 -14.10
N ILE A 200 -7.14 -9.86 -12.81
CA ILE A 200 -8.01 -9.13 -11.88
C ILE A 200 -7.17 -8.18 -11.03
N LEU A 201 -7.57 -6.92 -11.02
CA LEU A 201 -6.99 -5.85 -10.22
C LEU A 201 -7.86 -5.60 -9.00
N TYR A 202 -7.30 -5.87 -7.82
CA TYR A 202 -7.98 -5.70 -6.54
C TYR A 202 -7.57 -4.37 -5.89
N THR A 203 -8.52 -3.72 -5.21
CA THR A 203 -8.28 -2.38 -4.65
C THR A 203 -8.74 -2.27 -3.20
N SER A 204 -8.00 -1.50 -2.42
CA SER A 204 -8.45 -1.01 -1.11
C SER A 204 -9.15 0.36 -1.24
N GLY A 205 -9.59 0.98 -0.15
CA GLY A 205 -10.19 2.33 -0.19
C GLY A 205 -11.70 2.39 -0.46
N GLY A 206 -12.37 1.24 -0.68
CA GLY A 206 -13.82 1.16 -0.90
C GLY A 206 -14.67 1.46 0.35
N ARG A 207 -14.05 1.57 1.53
CA ARG A 207 -14.64 1.85 2.86
C ARG A 207 -15.69 0.82 3.29
N SER A 208 -16.90 0.88 2.72
CA SER A 208 -18.04 0.02 3.09
C SER A 208 -18.21 -1.19 2.16
N VAL A 209 -17.37 -1.29 1.13
CA VAL A 209 -17.34 -2.36 0.14
C VAL A 209 -15.88 -2.69 -0.21
N PHE A 210 -15.68 -3.86 -0.81
CA PHE A 210 -14.46 -4.25 -1.49
C PHE A 210 -14.70 -4.33 -3.00
N GLY A 211 -13.76 -3.83 -3.81
CA GLY A 211 -13.94 -3.67 -5.26
C GLY A 211 -12.75 -4.17 -6.08
N TRP A 212 -13.06 -4.65 -7.28
CA TRP A 212 -12.10 -5.18 -8.25
C TRP A 212 -12.46 -4.78 -9.69
N LEU A 213 -11.46 -4.88 -10.58
CA LEU A 213 -11.59 -4.66 -12.02
C LEU A 213 -10.99 -5.86 -12.76
N ASP A 214 -11.71 -6.41 -13.73
CA ASP A 214 -11.15 -7.28 -14.78
C ASP A 214 -10.40 -6.40 -15.80
N ALA A 215 -9.08 -6.32 -15.62
CA ALA A 215 -8.22 -5.50 -16.45
C ALA A 215 -8.21 -5.97 -17.90
N LYS A 216 -8.24 -7.28 -18.15
CA LYS A 216 -8.24 -7.85 -19.51
C LYS A 216 -9.52 -7.47 -20.24
N LYS A 217 -10.67 -7.62 -19.59
CA LYS A 217 -11.96 -7.20 -20.16
C LYS A 217 -11.98 -5.70 -20.43
N PHE A 218 -11.49 -4.89 -19.49
CA PHE A 218 -11.45 -3.44 -19.66
C PHE A 218 -10.56 -3.02 -20.82
N LEU A 219 -9.34 -3.57 -20.94
CA LEU A 219 -8.42 -3.23 -22.02
C LEU A 219 -8.99 -3.65 -23.39
N LYS A 220 -9.71 -4.78 -23.45
CA LYS A 220 -10.35 -5.27 -24.68
C LYS A 220 -11.54 -4.41 -25.13
N THR A 221 -12.37 -3.96 -24.19
CA THR A 221 -13.68 -3.34 -24.53
C THR A 221 -13.73 -1.83 -24.30
N GLY A 222 -12.87 -1.28 -23.45
CA GLY A 222 -12.98 0.08 -22.93
C GLY A 222 -14.14 0.30 -21.95
N ASP A 223 -14.94 -0.72 -21.65
CA ASP A 223 -16.13 -0.62 -20.82
C ASP A 223 -15.81 -0.89 -19.34
N ALA A 224 -15.62 0.19 -18.58
CA ALA A 224 -15.41 0.10 -17.14
C ALA A 224 -16.62 -0.45 -16.39
N ALA A 225 -17.86 -0.20 -16.83
CA ALA A 225 -19.06 -0.66 -16.15
C ALA A 225 -19.19 -2.19 -16.23
N ALA A 226 -18.93 -2.76 -17.41
CA ALA A 226 -18.97 -4.21 -17.60
C ALA A 226 -17.76 -4.94 -17.02
N SER A 227 -16.66 -4.24 -16.72
CA SER A 227 -15.39 -4.83 -16.30
C SER A 227 -15.12 -4.74 -14.80
N GLN A 228 -16.06 -4.25 -14.00
CA GLN A 228 -15.85 -4.06 -12.57
C GLN A 228 -16.85 -4.85 -11.72
N GLY A 229 -16.48 -5.07 -10.46
CA GLY A 229 -17.36 -5.62 -9.46
C GLY A 229 -17.03 -5.09 -8.07
N TRP A 230 -18.02 -5.07 -7.19
CA TRP A 230 -17.82 -4.81 -5.78
C TRP A 230 -18.83 -5.56 -4.93
N SER A 231 -18.47 -5.77 -3.67
CA SER A 231 -19.29 -6.50 -2.71
C SER A 231 -19.24 -5.87 -1.32
N ALA A 232 -20.34 -5.99 -0.57
CA ALA A 232 -20.27 -5.89 0.89
C ALA A 232 -19.38 -7.00 1.46
N MET A 233 -18.74 -6.72 2.59
CA MET A 233 -17.98 -7.71 3.36
C MET A 233 -18.90 -8.30 4.42
N VAL A 234 -19.08 -9.62 4.42
CA VAL A 234 -20.08 -10.33 5.22
C VAL A 234 -19.41 -11.49 5.96
N LEU A 235 -19.53 -11.51 7.29
CA LEU A 235 -19.14 -12.62 8.13
C LEU A 235 -20.21 -13.71 8.08
N ASP A 236 -19.79 -14.95 7.88
CA ASP A 236 -20.61 -16.14 8.01
C ASP A 236 -20.82 -16.46 9.50
N ILE A 237 -21.84 -15.85 10.10
CA ILE A 237 -22.08 -15.94 11.56
C ILE A 237 -22.86 -17.20 11.93
N ASN A 238 -23.70 -17.72 11.03
CA ASN A 238 -24.43 -18.95 11.28
C ASN A 238 -23.60 -20.20 10.91
N GLY A 239 -22.45 -20.03 10.27
CA GLY A 239 -21.47 -21.09 10.00
C GLY A 239 -21.84 -22.00 8.84
N ASN A 240 -22.77 -21.59 7.97
CA ASN A 240 -23.29 -22.45 6.90
C ASN A 240 -22.41 -22.48 5.63
N GLY A 241 -21.32 -21.70 5.61
CA GLY A 241 -20.38 -21.61 4.51
C GLY A 241 -20.89 -20.87 3.27
N LYS A 242 -22.03 -20.18 3.36
CA LYS A 242 -22.68 -19.46 2.27
C LYS A 242 -23.01 -18.05 2.73
N ARG A 243 -23.02 -17.12 1.76
CA ARG A 243 -23.51 -15.78 2.03
C ARG A 243 -25.02 -15.72 1.90
N ASP A 244 -25.71 -15.39 2.99
CA ASP A 244 -27.16 -15.25 3.02
C ASP A 244 -27.60 -13.85 2.57
N GLU A 245 -28.65 -13.71 1.76
CA GLU A 245 -29.15 -12.39 1.34
C GLU A 245 -29.68 -11.55 2.52
N GLY A 246 -30.26 -12.24 3.50
CA GLY A 246 -30.82 -11.65 4.71
C GLY A 246 -29.79 -11.34 5.79
N TYR A 247 -28.52 -11.07 5.49
CA TYR A 247 -27.54 -10.73 6.52
C TYR A 247 -27.94 -9.48 7.33
N VAL A 248 -27.54 -9.44 8.60
CA VAL A 248 -27.71 -8.26 9.45
C VAL A 248 -26.84 -7.12 8.93
N GLY A 249 -27.43 -5.94 8.76
CA GLY A 249 -26.71 -4.74 8.33
C GLY A 249 -25.60 -4.31 9.30
N ALA A 250 -24.63 -3.52 8.83
CA ALA A 250 -23.39 -3.22 9.56
C ALA A 250 -23.59 -2.62 10.97
N LYS A 251 -24.67 -1.85 11.20
CA LYS A 251 -25.00 -1.24 12.50
C LYS A 251 -25.90 -2.09 13.39
N GLY A 252 -26.48 -3.19 12.88
CA GLY A 252 -27.31 -4.07 13.68
C GLY A 252 -26.51 -4.78 14.78
N LYS A 253 -27.18 -5.45 15.71
CA LYS A 253 -26.51 -6.38 16.64
C LYS A 253 -26.12 -7.67 15.89
N VAL A 254 -25.26 -8.50 16.47
CA VAL A 254 -24.99 -9.84 15.92
C VAL A 254 -26.22 -10.71 16.21
N ASP A 255 -26.64 -11.50 15.23
CA ASP A 255 -27.68 -12.51 15.34
C ASP A 255 -27.02 -13.86 15.00
N PRO A 256 -26.92 -14.83 15.94
CA PRO A 256 -26.24 -16.10 15.70
C PRO A 256 -26.83 -16.92 14.54
N THR A 257 -28.05 -16.63 14.10
CA THR A 257 -28.74 -17.37 13.02
C THR A 257 -28.55 -16.76 11.64
N ARG A 258 -27.93 -15.57 11.56
CA ARG A 258 -27.81 -14.80 10.32
C ARG A 258 -26.42 -14.23 10.16
N ASP A 259 -25.94 -14.25 8.93
CA ASP A 259 -24.75 -13.52 8.50
C ASP A 259 -24.70 -12.06 8.94
N LYS A 260 -23.49 -11.51 9.00
CA LYS A 260 -23.26 -10.14 9.46
C LYS A 260 -22.42 -9.33 8.50
N ARG A 261 -22.98 -8.26 7.95
CA ARG A 261 -22.18 -7.25 7.25
C ARG A 261 -21.24 -6.55 8.22
N ILE A 262 -20.01 -6.33 7.79
CA ILE A 262 -19.01 -5.51 8.48
C ILE A 262 -18.57 -4.32 7.61
N ASN A 263 -18.09 -3.27 8.28
CA ASN A 263 -17.41 -2.14 7.63
C ASN A 263 -15.92 -2.22 7.93
N ALA A 264 -15.21 -3.03 7.16
CA ALA A 264 -13.76 -3.15 7.24
C ALA A 264 -13.11 -2.47 6.04
N GLY A 265 -13.08 -1.14 6.03
CA GLY A 265 -12.44 -0.40 4.94
C GLY A 265 -10.96 -0.73 4.86
N PHE A 266 -10.56 -1.41 3.78
CA PHE A 266 -9.17 -1.82 3.58
C PHE A 266 -8.26 -0.61 3.40
N TYR A 267 -7.11 -0.65 4.04
CA TYR A 267 -5.98 0.22 3.74
C TYR A 267 -5.00 -0.48 2.81
N ALA A 268 -4.40 -1.60 3.22
CA ALA A 268 -3.65 -2.49 2.33
C ALA A 268 -4.58 -3.45 1.58
N VAL A 269 -4.13 -3.95 0.43
CA VAL A 269 -4.80 -5.03 -0.33
C VAL A 269 -3.75 -6.04 -0.76
N MET A 270 -4.00 -7.31 -0.48
CA MET A 270 -3.01 -8.38 -0.55
C MET A 270 -3.66 -9.63 -1.15
N PRO A 271 -3.67 -9.78 -2.48
CA PRO A 271 -4.13 -11.01 -3.12
C PRO A 271 -3.25 -12.18 -2.70
N ASN A 272 -3.86 -13.27 -2.22
CA ASN A 272 -3.13 -14.43 -1.74
C ASN A 272 -2.72 -15.34 -2.91
N PRO A 273 -1.42 -15.60 -3.14
CA PRO A 273 -0.97 -16.50 -4.20
C PRO A 273 -1.37 -17.97 -3.98
N VAL A 274 -1.69 -18.37 -2.74
CA VAL A 274 -1.95 -19.78 -2.40
C VAL A 274 -3.37 -20.23 -2.72
N ASP A 275 -4.38 -19.45 -2.32
CA ASP A 275 -5.79 -19.87 -2.38
C ASP A 275 -6.68 -18.89 -3.17
N GLY A 276 -6.13 -17.76 -3.64
CA GLY A 276 -6.89 -16.73 -4.36
C GLY A 276 -7.80 -15.88 -3.48
N SER A 277 -7.77 -16.04 -2.15
CA SER A 277 -8.40 -15.09 -1.22
C SER A 277 -7.71 -13.73 -1.26
N ILE A 278 -8.38 -12.70 -0.75
CA ILE A 278 -7.82 -11.35 -0.69
C ILE A 278 -7.78 -10.87 0.74
N TRP A 279 -6.60 -10.47 1.18
CA TRP A 279 -6.40 -9.93 2.52
C TRP A 279 -6.30 -8.40 2.49
N GLY A 280 -6.62 -7.78 3.61
CA GLY A 280 -6.40 -6.35 3.82
C GLY A 280 -6.29 -5.98 5.27
N THR A 281 -5.66 -4.85 5.54
CA THR A 281 -5.62 -4.24 6.87
C THR A 281 -6.82 -3.32 7.05
N ALA A 282 -7.44 -3.31 8.23
CA ALA A 282 -8.55 -2.43 8.55
C ALA A 282 -8.43 -1.88 9.99
N GLY A 283 -9.21 -0.82 10.26
CA GLY A 283 -9.17 -0.11 11.55
C GLY A 283 -8.06 0.94 11.68
N VAL A 284 -7.35 1.25 10.59
CA VAL A 284 -6.15 2.11 10.55
C VAL A 284 -6.35 3.53 11.13
N PHE A 285 -7.52 4.14 10.93
CA PHE A 285 -7.79 5.54 11.28
C PHE A 285 -8.80 5.73 12.45
N GLY A 286 -8.75 4.86 13.46
CA GLY A 286 -9.59 5.01 14.67
C GLY A 286 -10.55 3.85 14.94
N GLY A 287 -10.18 2.63 14.55
CA GLY A 287 -10.89 1.41 14.95
C GLY A 287 -9.96 0.41 15.64
N ARG A 288 -10.50 -0.73 16.07
CA ARG A 288 -9.67 -1.86 16.50
C ARG A 288 -8.90 -2.39 15.29
N GLY A 289 -7.58 -2.39 15.36
CA GLY A 289 -6.70 -2.89 14.31
C GLY A 289 -6.93 -4.37 14.00
N LYS A 290 -6.98 -4.72 12.72
CA LYS A 290 -7.25 -6.09 12.26
C LYS A 290 -6.70 -6.35 10.86
N VAL A 291 -6.55 -7.63 10.53
CA VAL A 291 -6.52 -8.11 9.14
C VAL A 291 -7.85 -8.78 8.82
N VAL A 292 -8.25 -8.70 7.56
CA VAL A 292 -9.51 -9.25 7.05
C VAL A 292 -9.20 -10.06 5.81
N ARG A 293 -9.68 -11.30 5.77
CA ARG A 293 -9.66 -12.17 4.59
C ARG A 293 -10.99 -12.07 3.88
N LEU A 294 -10.97 -12.02 2.56
CA LEU A 294 -12.14 -12.13 1.71
C LEU A 294 -12.00 -13.36 0.83
N ASP A 295 -13.00 -14.23 0.91
CA ASP A 295 -13.17 -15.33 -0.02
C ASP A 295 -14.17 -14.90 -1.11
N PRO A 296 -13.76 -14.77 -2.38
CA PRO A 296 -14.67 -14.38 -3.45
C PRO A 296 -15.83 -15.35 -3.67
N GLY A 297 -15.66 -16.63 -3.33
CA GLY A 297 -16.59 -17.70 -3.68
C GLY A 297 -16.67 -17.97 -5.19
N ALA A 298 -17.64 -18.79 -5.59
CA ALA A 298 -17.81 -19.23 -6.98
C ALA A 298 -18.45 -18.18 -7.90
N ASN A 299 -19.20 -17.22 -7.34
CA ASN A 299 -19.93 -16.19 -8.09
C ASN A 299 -19.92 -14.84 -7.33
N PRO A 300 -18.77 -14.13 -7.28
CA PRO A 300 -18.72 -12.80 -6.72
C PRO A 300 -19.51 -11.82 -7.62
N PRO A 301 -20.25 -10.84 -7.05
CA PRO A 301 -20.24 -10.43 -5.64
C PRO A 301 -21.14 -11.25 -4.71
N ALA A 302 -22.06 -12.06 -5.22
CA ALA A 302 -23.13 -12.67 -4.42
C ALA A 302 -22.62 -13.65 -3.35
N THR A 303 -21.49 -14.30 -3.60
CA THR A 303 -20.94 -15.37 -2.74
C THR A 303 -19.77 -14.93 -1.86
N MET A 304 -19.39 -13.65 -1.89
CA MET A 304 -18.19 -13.19 -1.17
C MET A 304 -18.40 -13.17 0.35
N LEU A 305 -17.58 -13.95 1.07
CA LEU A 305 -17.54 -14.00 2.52
C LEU A 305 -16.26 -13.36 3.07
N ALA A 306 -16.32 -12.92 4.32
CA ALA A 306 -15.23 -12.29 5.04
C ALA A 306 -14.91 -13.06 6.32
N GLU A 307 -13.63 -13.05 6.70
CA GLU A 307 -13.14 -13.44 8.02
C GLU A 307 -12.37 -12.25 8.61
N VAL A 308 -12.39 -12.10 9.92
CA VAL A 308 -11.72 -10.99 10.62
C VAL A 308 -10.84 -11.53 11.71
N TYR A 309 -9.62 -10.97 11.80
CA TYR A 309 -8.63 -11.29 12.82
C TYR A 309 -8.10 -10.01 13.44
N ASN A 310 -8.49 -9.72 14.67
CA ASN A 310 -8.02 -8.55 15.40
C ASN A 310 -6.56 -8.75 15.80
N VAL A 311 -5.77 -7.68 15.73
CA VAL A 311 -4.41 -7.69 16.26
C VAL A 311 -4.48 -7.76 17.78
N PRO A 312 -3.95 -8.81 18.44
CA PRO A 312 -3.89 -8.89 19.90
C PRO A 312 -2.73 -8.05 20.45
N LYS A 313 -2.77 -7.78 21.75
CA LYS A 313 -1.59 -7.23 22.46
C LYS A 313 -0.38 -8.18 22.31
N PRO A 314 0.86 -7.67 22.28
CA PRO A 314 1.25 -6.26 22.39
C PRO A 314 1.06 -5.44 21.10
N GLY A 315 0.64 -6.06 19.99
CA GLY A 315 0.40 -5.38 18.73
C GLY A 315 -0.81 -4.43 18.75
N PHE A 316 -0.72 -3.34 17.97
CA PHE A 316 -1.87 -2.49 17.65
C PHE A 316 -1.58 -1.60 16.43
N GLY A 317 -2.63 -1.00 15.86
CA GLY A 317 -2.52 0.00 14.80
C GLY A 317 -1.85 -0.52 13.53
N PRO A 318 -2.36 -1.59 12.87
CA PRO A 318 -1.88 -1.99 11.57
C PRO A 318 -2.12 -0.86 10.56
N ARG A 319 -1.16 -0.63 9.66
CA ARG A 319 -1.29 0.30 8.54
C ARG A 319 -1.16 -0.42 7.21
N GLY A 320 -0.02 -0.35 6.55
CA GLY A 320 0.26 -1.13 5.37
C GLY A 320 0.60 -2.58 5.70
N GLY A 321 0.55 -3.44 4.69
CA GLY A 321 0.81 -4.86 4.85
C GLY A 321 0.90 -5.54 3.49
N ASP A 322 1.50 -6.72 3.50
CA ASP A 322 1.66 -7.57 2.33
C ASP A 322 1.55 -9.05 2.71
N ILE A 323 1.51 -9.93 1.72
CA ILE A 323 1.39 -11.38 1.92
C ILE A 323 2.56 -12.10 1.24
N ASP A 324 3.10 -13.11 1.91
CA ASP A 324 4.19 -13.92 1.35
C ASP A 324 3.67 -15.02 0.40
N SER A 325 4.57 -15.72 -0.28
CA SER A 325 4.22 -16.78 -1.22
C SER A 325 3.54 -17.99 -0.56
N GLN A 326 3.59 -18.08 0.77
CA GLN A 326 3.01 -19.14 1.60
C GLN A 326 1.68 -18.73 2.24
N GLY A 327 1.18 -17.53 1.98
CA GLY A 327 -0.09 -17.02 2.48
C GLY A 327 -0.03 -16.46 3.91
N VAL A 328 1.15 -16.16 4.45
CA VAL A 328 1.30 -15.46 5.73
C VAL A 328 1.23 -13.96 5.50
N VAL A 329 0.36 -13.29 6.25
CA VAL A 329 0.16 -11.84 6.18
C VAL A 329 1.18 -11.14 7.07
N TRP A 330 1.82 -10.10 6.54
CA TRP A 330 2.81 -9.27 7.23
C TRP A 330 2.33 -7.82 7.31
N VAL A 331 2.43 -7.19 8.47
CA VAL A 331 1.87 -5.85 8.71
C VAL A 331 2.79 -4.94 9.53
N SER A 332 2.83 -3.67 9.14
CA SER A 332 3.42 -2.58 9.92
C SER A 332 2.47 -2.19 11.05
N LEU A 333 2.91 -2.32 12.31
CA LEU A 333 2.12 -1.99 13.49
C LEU A 333 2.65 -0.73 14.17
N GLY A 334 1.73 0.16 14.57
CA GLY A 334 2.02 1.35 15.38
C GLY A 334 2.54 1.02 16.79
N SER A 335 2.54 -0.24 17.19
CA SER A 335 3.18 -0.73 18.42
C SER A 335 4.70 -0.85 18.32
N GLY A 336 5.32 -0.49 17.19
CA GLY A 336 6.76 -0.66 16.96
C GLY A 336 7.16 -2.09 16.61
N HIS A 337 6.25 -2.84 15.99
CA HIS A 337 6.49 -4.23 15.59
C HIS A 337 6.15 -4.45 14.12
N MET A 338 6.88 -5.36 13.48
CA MET A 338 6.38 -6.10 12.32
C MET A 338 5.53 -7.26 12.84
N GLY A 339 4.25 -7.31 12.47
CA GLY A 339 3.37 -8.41 12.83
C GLY A 339 3.26 -9.42 11.69
N SER A 340 3.21 -10.71 12.01
CA SER A 340 2.85 -11.77 11.07
C SER A 340 1.56 -12.46 11.51
N PHE A 341 0.68 -12.81 10.56
CA PHE A 341 -0.51 -13.60 10.82
C PHE A 341 -0.57 -14.82 9.88
N ASP A 342 -0.58 -16.02 10.48
CA ASP A 342 -0.69 -17.29 9.76
C ASP A 342 -2.02 -17.98 10.12
N ARG A 343 -2.99 -17.92 9.18
CA ARG A 343 -4.31 -18.52 9.33
C ARG A 343 -4.27 -20.04 9.61
N ARG A 344 -3.21 -20.74 9.18
CA ARG A 344 -3.10 -22.20 9.35
C ARG A 344 -2.88 -22.60 10.81
N LYS A 345 -2.44 -21.66 11.66
CA LYS A 345 -2.23 -21.89 13.09
C LYS A 345 -3.51 -21.79 13.91
N CYS A 346 -4.59 -21.26 13.33
CA CYS A 346 -5.87 -21.13 14.00
C CYS A 346 -6.43 -22.50 14.40
N LYS A 347 -6.74 -22.66 15.68
CA LYS A 347 -7.28 -23.89 16.29
C LYS A 347 -8.80 -23.84 16.42
N GLY A 348 -9.35 -22.64 16.57
CA GLY A 348 -10.79 -22.40 16.68
C GLY A 348 -11.49 -22.40 15.31
N PRO A 349 -12.84 -22.39 15.32
CA PRO A 349 -13.62 -22.23 14.09
C PRO A 349 -13.35 -20.87 13.45
N LEU A 350 -13.36 -20.83 12.11
CA LEU A 350 -13.04 -19.63 11.30
C LEU A 350 -14.29 -18.87 10.84
N ASN A 351 -15.46 -19.43 11.13
CA ASN A 351 -16.79 -18.86 10.96
C ASN A 351 -17.65 -19.21 12.20
N GLY A 352 -18.89 -18.74 12.22
CA GLY A 352 -19.79 -18.95 13.35
C GLY A 352 -19.82 -17.79 14.35
N PRO A 353 -20.62 -17.91 15.42
CA PRO A 353 -20.95 -16.78 16.31
C PRO A 353 -19.77 -16.28 17.15
N THR A 354 -18.72 -17.09 17.31
CA THR A 354 -17.51 -16.74 18.06
C THR A 354 -16.36 -16.27 17.15
N ALA A 355 -16.43 -16.50 15.83
CA ALA A 355 -15.39 -16.14 14.87
C ALA A 355 -15.46 -14.66 14.43
N THR A 356 -15.51 -13.75 15.41
CA THR A 356 -15.80 -12.32 15.19
C THR A 356 -14.57 -11.41 15.33
N GLY A 357 -13.38 -11.99 15.40
CA GLY A 357 -12.12 -11.26 15.45
C GLY A 357 -11.06 -11.81 16.39
N ASP A 358 -11.44 -12.30 17.57
CA ASP A 358 -10.50 -12.64 18.65
C ASP A 358 -10.23 -14.14 18.81
N HIS A 359 -10.75 -14.95 17.89
CA HIS A 359 -10.79 -16.41 17.97
C HIS A 359 -9.49 -17.13 17.52
N CYS A 360 -8.52 -16.39 16.97
CA CYS A 360 -7.23 -16.95 16.53
C CYS A 360 -6.04 -16.07 16.97
N PRO A 361 -5.82 -15.87 18.28
CA PRO A 361 -4.63 -15.17 18.77
C PRO A 361 -3.33 -15.90 18.42
N GLU A 362 -3.34 -17.24 18.35
CA GLU A 362 -2.19 -18.09 18.04
C GLU A 362 -1.70 -17.97 16.58
N GLY A 363 -2.50 -17.38 15.70
CA GLY A 363 -2.07 -17.02 14.35
C GLY A 363 -1.05 -15.88 14.33
N TRP A 364 -0.99 -15.07 15.38
CA TRP A 364 -0.14 -13.88 15.44
C TRP A 364 1.25 -14.14 16.00
N ALA A 365 2.26 -13.50 15.40
CA ALA A 365 3.56 -13.28 15.99
C ALA A 365 4.02 -11.83 15.81
N PHE A 366 4.91 -11.36 16.68
CA PHE A 366 5.36 -9.97 16.72
C PHE A 366 6.88 -9.90 16.78
N HIS A 367 7.45 -9.08 15.89
CA HIS A 367 8.88 -8.86 15.78
C HIS A 367 9.17 -7.38 16.01
N GLN A 368 9.81 -7.05 17.14
CA GLN A 368 10.08 -5.65 17.48
C GLN A 368 11.07 -5.04 16.48
N TYR A 369 10.75 -3.84 15.98
CA TYR A 369 11.67 -3.07 15.16
C TYR A 369 12.91 -2.60 15.95
N PRO A 370 14.04 -2.36 15.28
CA PRO A 370 15.21 -1.75 15.91
C PRO A 370 14.89 -0.33 16.40
N GLY A 371 15.71 0.15 17.34
CA GLY A 371 15.62 1.49 17.90
C GLY A 371 14.95 1.53 19.28
N PRO A 372 15.04 2.67 19.97
CA PRO A 372 14.44 2.85 21.29
C PRO A 372 12.93 2.90 21.19
N GLY A 373 12.26 2.56 22.29
CA GLY A 373 10.86 2.89 22.50
C GLY A 373 10.64 3.82 23.70
N PHE A 374 9.38 4.07 24.03
CA PHE A 374 9.00 4.94 25.13
C PHE A 374 9.18 4.26 26.49
N LYS A 375 9.67 5.01 27.48
CA LYS A 375 9.82 4.55 28.87
C LYS A 375 8.45 4.20 29.49
N GLY A 376 8.43 3.19 30.35
CA GLY A 376 7.27 2.85 31.18
C GLY A 376 6.20 1.97 30.53
N ILE A 377 6.39 1.53 29.28
CA ILE A 377 5.41 0.68 28.57
C ILE A 377 5.98 -0.68 28.11
N GLY A 378 7.06 -1.14 28.75
CA GLY A 378 7.70 -2.42 28.47
C GLY A 378 8.58 -2.42 27.22
N ALA A 379 8.81 -3.59 26.64
CA ALA A 379 9.57 -3.75 25.40
C ALA A 379 8.76 -3.21 24.21
N ASN A 380 9.32 -2.22 23.52
CA ASN A 380 8.71 -1.53 22.39
C ASN A 380 9.77 -0.87 21.51
N SER A 381 9.33 -0.40 20.35
CA SER A 381 10.09 0.51 19.50
C SER A 381 9.24 1.73 19.15
N ALA A 382 9.86 2.89 19.04
CA ALA A 382 9.22 4.10 18.56
C ALA A 382 9.12 4.14 17.03
N GLU A 383 9.63 3.12 16.31
CA GLU A 383 9.59 3.05 14.85
C GLU A 383 8.17 3.32 14.29
N SER A 384 8.12 4.10 13.22
CA SER A 384 6.89 4.54 12.55
C SER A 384 6.82 3.99 11.13
N SER A 385 6.88 2.66 11.03
CA SER A 385 6.76 1.95 9.76
C SER A 385 5.40 2.23 9.10
N TYR A 386 5.41 2.50 7.79
CA TYR A 386 4.20 2.87 7.05
C TYR A 386 3.60 1.67 6.31
N TYR A 387 4.44 0.88 5.63
CA TYR A 387 4.04 -0.29 4.84
C TYR A 387 5.00 -1.44 5.05
N SER A 388 4.46 -2.67 5.08
CA SER A 388 5.23 -3.90 4.92
C SER A 388 5.05 -4.44 3.51
N TRP A 389 6.12 -4.98 2.94
CA TRP A 389 6.20 -5.61 1.62
C TRP A 389 7.05 -6.87 1.73
N VAL A 390 6.71 -7.92 0.99
CA VAL A 390 7.44 -9.21 1.02
C VAL A 390 8.18 -9.43 -0.28
N ASP A 391 9.49 -9.68 -0.18
CA ASP A 391 10.33 -10.08 -1.32
C ASP A 391 10.11 -11.54 -1.69
N GLN A 392 9.02 -11.84 -2.39
CA GLN A 392 8.67 -13.21 -2.80
C GLN A 392 9.72 -13.82 -3.76
N HIS A 393 10.51 -12.99 -4.46
CA HIS A 393 11.31 -13.41 -5.60
C HIS A 393 12.82 -13.21 -5.42
N ASN A 394 13.27 -12.84 -4.21
CA ASN A 394 14.68 -12.52 -3.94
C ASN A 394 15.20 -11.39 -4.85
N THR A 395 14.37 -10.38 -5.06
CA THR A 395 14.70 -9.19 -5.84
C THR A 395 15.79 -8.35 -5.18
N PHE A 396 15.92 -8.37 -3.86
CA PHE A 396 16.98 -7.64 -3.16
C PHE A 396 18.27 -8.44 -3.01
N GLY A 397 18.19 -9.75 -2.78
CA GLY A 397 19.37 -10.62 -2.55
C GLY A 397 19.46 -11.26 -1.16
N LEU A 398 18.46 -11.05 -0.27
CA LEU A 398 18.42 -11.64 1.08
C LEU A 398 17.74 -13.02 1.14
N GLY A 399 17.17 -13.50 0.03
CA GLY A 399 16.39 -14.73 -0.06
C GLY A 399 14.96 -14.49 -0.54
N LYS A 400 14.23 -15.59 -0.79
CA LYS A 400 12.79 -15.54 -1.09
C LYS A 400 11.98 -15.39 0.20
N ASP A 401 10.80 -14.79 0.06
CA ASP A 401 9.82 -14.52 1.13
C ASP A 401 10.43 -13.80 2.33
N VAL A 402 11.29 -12.81 2.07
CA VAL A 402 11.81 -11.95 3.13
C VAL A 402 10.82 -10.79 3.35
N PRO A 403 10.14 -10.73 4.51
CA PRO A 403 9.29 -9.59 4.83
C PRO A 403 10.14 -8.38 5.18
N MET A 404 9.71 -7.23 4.68
CA MET A 404 10.39 -5.96 4.83
C MET A 404 9.38 -4.86 5.15
N SER A 405 9.80 -3.80 5.82
CA SER A 405 8.97 -2.63 6.07
C SER A 405 9.71 -1.34 5.76
N THR A 406 8.96 -0.28 5.50
CA THR A 406 9.55 1.06 5.60
C THR A 406 9.97 1.32 7.06
N GLY A 407 11.18 1.85 7.25
CA GLY A 407 11.78 2.17 8.55
C GLY A 407 11.98 3.66 8.67
N ASN A 408 10.89 4.41 8.75
CA ASN A 408 10.85 5.87 8.66
C ASN A 408 11.59 6.57 9.80
N LEU A 409 11.66 5.97 10.98
CA LEU A 409 12.43 6.51 12.11
C LEU A 409 13.79 5.82 12.28
N ASN A 410 14.15 4.96 11.31
CA ASN A 410 15.47 4.40 11.13
C ASN A 410 16.13 4.90 9.82
N ASP A 411 15.51 5.87 9.14
CA ASP A 411 15.93 6.49 7.88
C ASP A 411 16.15 5.48 6.75
N GLY A 412 15.25 4.52 6.56
CA GLY A 412 15.48 3.49 5.57
C GLY A 412 14.35 2.48 5.37
N LEU A 413 14.75 1.26 5.01
CA LEU A 413 13.93 0.05 4.99
C LEU A 413 14.45 -0.94 6.04
N ILE A 414 13.63 -1.87 6.49
CA ILE A 414 14.01 -2.87 7.50
C ILE A 414 13.54 -4.25 7.01
N ALA A 415 14.47 -5.17 6.77
CA ALA A 415 14.17 -6.57 6.47
C ALA A 415 14.17 -7.42 7.73
N LEU A 416 13.30 -8.43 7.81
CA LEU A 416 13.35 -9.47 8.83
C LEU A 416 13.82 -10.77 8.17
N LYS A 417 15.04 -11.20 8.49
CA LYS A 417 15.65 -12.43 7.96
C LYS A 417 16.16 -13.29 9.11
N ASP A 418 15.71 -14.54 9.15
CA ASP A 418 16.13 -15.54 10.14
C ASP A 418 16.02 -15.02 11.59
N GLY A 419 14.92 -14.32 11.89
CA GLY A 419 14.63 -13.73 13.20
C GLY A 419 15.39 -12.44 13.52
N LYS A 420 16.20 -11.91 12.60
CA LYS A 420 16.99 -10.68 12.79
C LYS A 420 16.47 -9.54 11.91
N MET A 421 16.39 -8.35 12.50
CA MET A 421 16.12 -7.12 11.78
C MET A 421 17.41 -6.62 11.12
N ILE A 422 17.36 -6.33 9.82
CA ILE A 422 18.45 -5.80 9.01
C ILE A 422 18.02 -4.42 8.53
N THR A 423 18.76 -3.38 8.94
CA THR A 423 18.43 -1.99 8.61
C THR A 423 19.12 -1.56 7.31
N LEU A 424 18.34 -1.21 6.30
CA LEU A 424 18.80 -0.61 5.06
C LEU A 424 18.72 0.92 5.16
N ARG A 425 19.71 1.51 5.82
CA ARG A 425 19.72 2.95 6.12
C ARG A 425 20.20 3.79 4.94
N VAL A 426 19.49 4.88 4.65
CA VAL A 426 19.96 6.01 3.85
C VAL A 426 20.68 6.97 4.80
N PRO A 427 22.02 7.11 4.72
CA PRO A 427 22.76 7.92 5.67
C PRO A 427 22.65 9.43 5.39
N TYR A 428 22.31 9.82 4.16
CA TYR A 428 22.25 11.21 3.72
C TYR A 428 21.33 11.38 2.48
N PRO A 429 20.60 12.51 2.35
CA PRO A 429 20.40 13.56 3.35
C PRO A 429 19.68 13.03 4.60
N MET A 430 19.82 13.72 5.74
CA MET A 430 19.13 13.31 6.96
C MET A 430 17.61 13.41 6.79
N GLY A 431 16.89 12.40 7.32
CA GLY A 431 15.45 12.28 7.20
C GLY A 431 15.04 11.55 5.92
N PHE A 432 14.60 10.31 6.06
CA PHE A 432 14.11 9.51 4.94
C PHE A 432 12.79 8.81 5.28
N TYR A 433 11.71 9.20 4.60
CA TYR A 433 10.34 8.79 4.93
C TYR A 433 9.66 8.01 3.80
N ALA A 434 9.97 6.72 3.63
CA ALA A 434 9.33 5.89 2.63
C ALA A 434 7.83 5.60 2.92
N LYS A 435 7.02 5.61 1.85
CA LYS A 435 5.62 5.17 1.89
C LYS A 435 5.43 3.78 1.28
N GLY A 436 6.15 3.48 0.23
CA GLY A 436 6.12 2.20 -0.46
C GLY A 436 7.45 1.96 -1.14
N PHE A 437 7.67 0.73 -1.56
CA PHE A 437 8.86 0.31 -2.29
C PHE A 437 8.54 -0.93 -3.11
N ASP A 438 9.39 -1.18 -4.09
CA ASP A 438 9.23 -2.28 -5.04
C ASP A 438 10.59 -2.92 -5.35
N GLY A 439 10.58 -4.18 -5.75
CA GLY A 439 11.77 -4.96 -6.03
C GLY A 439 11.85 -5.38 -7.49
N ARG A 440 13.01 -5.18 -8.12
CA ARG A 440 13.23 -5.48 -9.54
C ARG A 440 14.44 -6.37 -9.76
N ILE A 441 14.33 -7.24 -10.75
CA ILE A 441 15.45 -8.01 -11.30
C ILE A 441 15.70 -7.51 -12.73
N ASP A 442 16.78 -6.77 -12.90
CA ASP A 442 17.24 -6.27 -14.20
C ASP A 442 18.01 -7.36 -14.97
N ASP A 443 18.84 -8.13 -14.28
CA ASP A 443 19.55 -9.27 -14.86
C ASP A 443 19.62 -10.42 -13.85
N PRO A 444 18.89 -11.53 -14.09
CA PRO A 444 18.93 -12.70 -13.22
C PRO A 444 20.34 -13.29 -13.03
N ASN A 445 21.23 -13.11 -14.02
CA ASN A 445 22.62 -13.58 -14.03
C ASN A 445 23.63 -12.51 -13.60
N GLY A 446 23.19 -11.26 -13.41
CA GLY A 446 24.02 -10.12 -13.05
C GLY A 446 24.45 -10.07 -11.58
N GLY A 447 24.21 -11.13 -10.82
CA GLY A 447 24.47 -11.21 -9.38
C GLY A 447 23.73 -10.10 -8.62
N TRP A 448 24.44 -9.43 -7.72
CA TRP A 448 23.88 -8.34 -6.92
C TRP A 448 23.58 -7.06 -7.74
N LYS A 449 24.24 -6.87 -8.88
CA LYS A 449 24.08 -5.68 -9.72
C LYS A 449 22.79 -5.70 -10.52
N GLY A 450 22.32 -6.89 -10.88
CA GLY A 450 21.08 -7.09 -11.62
C GLY A 450 19.83 -7.09 -10.73
N ARG A 451 19.95 -6.69 -9.47
CA ARG A 451 18.92 -6.82 -8.42
C ARG A 451 18.88 -5.56 -7.57
N GLY A 452 17.70 -5.17 -7.10
CA GLY A 452 17.59 -4.05 -6.17
C GLY A 452 16.17 -3.67 -5.79
N LEU A 453 16.09 -2.86 -4.74
CA LEU A 453 14.85 -2.25 -4.26
C LEU A 453 14.82 -0.78 -4.64
N TRP A 454 13.64 -0.31 -5.04
CA TRP A 454 13.39 1.07 -5.40
C TRP A 454 12.35 1.66 -4.47
N THR A 455 12.60 2.86 -3.96
CA THR A 455 11.67 3.57 -3.09
C THR A 455 11.81 5.07 -3.24
N THR A 456 10.78 5.81 -2.83
CA THR A 456 10.75 7.27 -2.81
C THR A 456 10.91 7.77 -1.38
N SER A 457 11.53 8.94 -1.21
CA SER A 457 11.36 9.70 0.03
C SER A 457 10.02 10.42 -0.02
N GLY A 458 9.08 9.94 0.76
CA GLY A 458 7.72 10.45 0.89
C GLY A 458 7.58 11.57 1.91
N ASP A 459 8.50 12.54 1.91
CA ASP A 459 8.33 13.79 2.63
C ASP A 459 7.37 14.71 1.87
N ARG A 460 6.30 15.16 2.52
CA ARG A 460 5.32 16.11 1.95
C ARG A 460 5.89 17.51 1.77
N THR A 461 7.01 17.80 2.41
CA THR A 461 7.67 19.10 2.44
C THR A 461 9.16 18.89 2.20
N PRO A 462 9.59 18.57 0.97
CA PRO A 462 11.00 18.24 0.70
C PRO A 462 11.97 19.37 1.08
N TRP A 463 11.49 20.61 1.11
CA TRP A 463 12.26 21.78 1.56
C TRP A 463 12.46 21.90 3.09
N PHE A 464 11.89 20.99 3.89
CA PHE A 464 12.20 20.87 5.32
C PHE A 464 13.30 19.86 5.61
N MET A 465 13.74 19.10 4.60
CA MET A 465 14.92 18.27 4.70
C MET A 465 16.19 19.14 4.62
N GLU A 466 17.33 18.51 4.82
CA GLU A 466 18.63 19.11 4.55
C GLU A 466 18.69 19.65 3.11
N GLY A 467 19.20 20.87 2.95
CA GLY A 467 19.21 21.61 1.67
C GLY A 467 18.16 22.73 1.55
N GLY A 468 17.07 22.69 2.33
CA GLY A 468 16.11 23.81 2.42
C GLY A 468 15.34 24.09 1.11
N LYS A 469 15.07 25.37 0.83
CA LYS A 469 14.38 25.77 -0.41
C LYS A 469 15.19 25.34 -1.63
N GLY A 470 14.58 24.62 -2.58
CA GLY A 470 15.27 24.00 -3.70
C GLY A 470 15.32 22.47 -3.64
N SER A 471 15.25 21.90 -2.43
CA SER A 471 15.28 20.44 -2.24
C SER A 471 14.09 19.77 -2.93
N LYS A 472 14.38 18.67 -3.63
CA LYS A 472 13.42 17.88 -4.39
C LYS A 472 13.11 16.57 -3.67
N PRO A 473 11.97 15.92 -3.97
CA PRO A 473 11.77 14.53 -3.59
C PRO A 473 12.91 13.63 -4.07
N LEU A 474 13.14 12.55 -3.35
CA LEU A 474 14.21 11.61 -3.64
C LEU A 474 13.65 10.29 -4.16
N VAL A 475 14.42 9.63 -5.03
CA VAL A 475 14.29 8.21 -5.34
C VAL A 475 15.58 7.51 -4.99
N VAL A 476 15.44 6.37 -4.32
CA VAL A 476 16.55 5.61 -3.73
C VAL A 476 16.54 4.20 -4.29
N HIS A 477 17.70 3.77 -4.77
CA HIS A 477 17.99 2.41 -5.18
C HIS A 477 18.86 1.73 -4.12
N PHE A 478 18.39 0.62 -3.56
CA PHE A 478 19.17 -0.22 -2.66
C PHE A 478 19.61 -1.48 -3.37
N GLN A 479 20.90 -1.80 -3.25
CA GLN A 479 21.46 -3.09 -3.66
C GLN A 479 22.28 -3.68 -2.52
N ILE A 480 22.46 -5.01 -2.52
CA ILE A 480 23.21 -5.70 -1.48
C ILE A 480 24.37 -6.49 -2.06
N ARG A 481 25.60 -6.07 -1.74
CA ARG A 481 26.79 -6.77 -2.19
C ARG A 481 26.99 -8.08 -1.40
N PRO A 482 27.68 -9.08 -1.97
CA PRO A 482 28.09 -10.26 -1.22
C PRO A 482 29.07 -9.89 -0.09
N ASP A 483 29.93 -8.89 -0.30
CA ASP A 483 30.87 -8.35 0.68
C ASP A 483 31.14 -6.85 0.44
N PRO A 484 31.77 -6.13 1.40
CA PRO A 484 32.01 -4.69 1.29
C PRO A 484 32.99 -4.25 0.18
N LEU A 485 33.74 -5.17 -0.42
CA LEU A 485 34.76 -4.90 -1.44
C LEU A 485 34.31 -5.31 -2.85
N ALA A 486 33.19 -6.03 -2.99
CA ALA A 486 32.63 -6.39 -4.29
C ALA A 486 32.38 -5.13 -5.14
N LYS A 487 32.83 -5.18 -6.40
CA LYS A 487 32.79 -4.09 -7.38
C LYS A 487 31.74 -4.31 -8.44
#